data_AF-A0A974CMI0-F1
#
_entry.id   AF-A0A974CMI0-F1
#
_cell.length_a   1.000
_cell.length_b   1.000
_cell.length_c   1.000
_cell.angle_alpha   90.00
_cell.angle_beta   90.00
_cell.angle_gamma   90.00
#
_symmetry.space_group_name_H-M   'P 1'
#
loop_
_entity.id
_entity.type
_entity.pdbx_description
1 polymer ?
#
loop_
_entity_poly.entity_id
_entity_poly.type
_entity_poly.pdbx_seq_one_letter_code
_entity_poly.pdbx_strand_id
1 'polypeptide(L)' 'MAYVGQTGRQVKARIKEHRGYIRNFKKETYTDTTVVHIPPRGGDLKLRLSQREMYWISKINTVTPKGLNESWSVKCFL' A
#
# COMPACT_ATOMS: atom_id res chain seq x y z
N MET A 1 10.31 4.25 10.61
CA MET A 1 9.06 3.46 10.71
C MET A 1 8.30 3.60 9.41
N ALA A 2 7.85 2.51 8.81
CA ALA A 2 7.16 2.49 7.52
C ALA A 2 5.66 2.17 7.70
N TYR A 3 4.84 2.63 6.76
CA TYR A 3 3.41 2.35 6.66
C TYR A 3 3.10 1.87 5.24
N VAL A 4 2.26 0.84 5.13
CA VAL A 4 1.71 0.38 3.86
C VAL A 4 0.21 0.59 3.90
N GLY A 5 -0.32 1.19 2.84
CA GLY A 5 -1.74 1.44 2.65
C GLY A 5 -2.17 1.26 1.20
N GLN A 6 -3.45 0.98 0.98
CA GLN A 6 -4.06 0.89 -0.35
C GLN A 6 -5.00 2.06 -0.68
N THR A 7 -5.25 2.28 -1.98
CA THR A 7 -6.32 3.17 -2.44
C THR A 7 -6.90 2.69 -3.77
N GLY A 8 -8.23 2.79 -3.91
CA GLY A 8 -8.91 2.59 -5.20
C GLY A 8 -8.93 3.84 -6.08
N ARG A 9 -8.45 4.99 -5.58
CA ARG A 9 -8.34 6.23 -6.36
C ARG A 9 -7.19 6.15 -7.36
N GLN A 10 -7.24 6.97 -8.39
CA GLN A 10 -6.13 7.09 -9.34
C GLN A 10 -4.83 7.46 -8.63
N VAL A 11 -3.73 6.84 -9.04
CA VAL A 11 -2.39 7.04 -8.45
C VAL A 11 -2.00 8.52 -8.36
N LYS A 12 -2.28 9.31 -9.40
CA LYS A 12 -2.02 10.75 -9.42
C LYS A 12 -2.78 11.51 -8.32
N ALA A 13 -4.03 11.13 -8.06
CA ALA A 13 -4.82 11.72 -6.99
C ALA A 13 -4.19 11.39 -5.64
N ARG A 14 -3.73 10.15 -5.44
CA ARG A 14 -3.11 9.75 -4.17
C ARG A 14 -1.77 10.42 -3.92
N ILE A 15 -0.92 10.49 -4.94
CA ILE A 15 0.35 11.22 -4.88
C ILE A 15 0.09 12.70 -4.58
N LYS A 16 -0.96 13.31 -5.16
CA LYS A 16 -1.32 14.71 -4.88
C LYS A 16 -1.74 14.92 -3.42
N GLU A 17 -2.59 14.04 -2.88
CA GLU A 17 -3.02 14.07 -1.47
C GLU A 17 -1.85 13.97 -0.49
N HIS A 18 -0.77 13.27 -0.88
CA HIS A 18 0.40 13.02 -0.02
C HIS A 18 1.66 13.73 -0.48
N ARG A 19 1.53 14.68 -1.42
CA ARG A 19 2.65 15.37 -2.05
C ARG A 19 3.53 16.10 -1.03
N GLY A 20 2.95 16.60 0.06
CA GLY A 20 3.69 17.22 1.17
C GLY A 20 4.63 16.24 1.88
N TYR A 21 4.17 15.01 2.15
CA TYR A 21 5.01 13.96 2.74
C TYR A 21 6.11 13.50 1.76
N ILE A 22 5.78 13.38 0.47
CA ILE A 22 6.75 13.01 -0.58
C ILE A 22 7.85 14.07 -0.73
N ARG A 23 7.49 15.36 -0.68
CA ARG A 23 8.47 16.46 -0.76
C ARG A 23 9.46 16.48 0.39
N ASN A 24 9.10 15.95 1.54
CA ASN A 24 9.97 15.81 2.72
C ASN A 24 10.66 14.44 2.74
N PHE A 25 10.99 13.88 1.57
CA PHE A 25 11.67 12.59 1.44
C PHE A 25 12.96 12.57 2.25
N LYS A 26 13.09 11.56 3.12
CA LYS A 26 14.34 11.25 3.83
C LYS A 26 14.96 10.02 3.20
N LYS A 27 16.23 10.12 2.82
CA LYS A 27 17.02 8.97 2.37
C LYS A 27 16.92 7.86 3.44
N GLU A 28 16.69 6.61 3.01
CA GLU A 28 16.37 5.43 3.85
C GLU A 28 14.93 5.31 4.38
N THR A 29 13.96 5.98 3.74
CA THR A 29 12.52 5.75 4.01
C THR A 29 11.81 5.12 2.81
N TYR A 30 11.02 4.06 3.05
CA TYR A 30 10.23 3.38 2.01
C TYR A 30 9.06 4.27 1.57
N THR A 31 9.17 4.87 0.38
CA THR A 31 8.14 5.73 -0.25
C THR A 31 7.74 5.20 -1.63
N ASP A 32 7.69 3.87 -1.78
CA ASP A 32 7.37 3.23 -3.05
C ASP A 32 5.86 3.20 -3.32
N THR A 33 5.46 3.43 -4.58
CA THR A 33 4.06 3.43 -5.01
C THR A 33 3.88 2.39 -6.11
N THR A 34 3.25 1.25 -5.77
CA THR A 34 2.99 0.18 -6.75
C THR A 34 1.61 0.33 -7.38
N VAL A 35 1.51 0.08 -8.69
CA VAL A 35 0.24 0.11 -9.45
C VAL A 35 -0.27 -1.30 -9.65
N VAL A 36 -1.53 -1.56 -9.25
CA VAL A 36 -2.20 -2.84 -9.48
C VAL A 36 -2.84 -2.82 -10.87
N HIS A 37 -2.43 -3.76 -11.73
CA HIS A 37 -3.02 -3.94 -13.06
C HIS A 37 -4.29 -4.79 -12.96
N ILE A 38 -5.42 -4.29 -13.50
CA ILE A 38 -6.68 -5.03 -13.59
C ILE A 38 -6.67 -5.84 -14.90
N PRO A 39 -7.03 -7.14 -14.90
CA PRO A 39 -7.03 -7.93 -16.11
C PRO A 39 -8.10 -7.42 -17.09
N PRO A 40 -7.96 -7.69 -18.41
CA PRO A 40 -8.93 -7.27 -19.42
C PRO A 40 -10.36 -7.80 -19.17
N ARG A 41 -10.49 -8.95 -18.50
CA ARG A 41 -11.78 -9.59 -18.17
C ARG A 41 -12.42 -9.03 -16.89
N GLY A 42 -11.88 -7.94 -16.34
CA GLY A 42 -12.29 -7.41 -15.05
C GLY A 42 -11.78 -8.25 -13.88
N GLY A 43 -12.32 -7.96 -12.70
CA GLY A 43 -11.95 -8.57 -11.43
C GLY A 43 -12.17 -7.59 -10.28
N ASP A 44 -12.22 -8.10 -9.05
CA ASP A 44 -12.42 -7.25 -7.88
C ASP A 44 -11.14 -6.46 -7.56
N LEU A 45 -11.11 -5.18 -7.95
CA LEU A 45 -10.01 -4.25 -7.67
C LEU A 45 -9.75 -4.14 -6.16
N LYS A 46 -10.80 -4.13 -5.33
CA LYS A 46 -10.67 -3.99 -3.88
C LYS A 46 -9.98 -5.23 -3.31
N LEU A 47 -10.37 -6.42 -3.77
CA LEU A 47 -9.71 -7.66 -3.39
C LEU A 47 -8.22 -7.66 -3.76
N ARG A 48 -7.88 -7.26 -5.00
CA ARG A 48 -6.48 -7.23 -5.46
C ARG A 48 -5.63 -6.20 -4.74
N LEU A 49 -6.19 -5.03 -4.46
CA LEU A 49 -5.54 -4.02 -3.64
C LEU A 49 -5.24 -4.61 -2.25
N SER A 50 -6.21 -5.30 -1.63
CA SER A 50 -6.06 -5.82 -0.27
C SER A 50 -5.03 -6.95 -0.20
N GLN A 51 -4.98 -7.81 -1.20
CA GLN A 51 -3.93 -8.83 -1.33
C GLN A 51 -2.54 -8.17 -1.47
N ARG A 52 -2.44 -7.08 -2.23
CA ARG A 52 -1.16 -6.39 -2.45
C ARG A 52 -0.69 -5.62 -1.22
N GLU A 53 -1.61 -4.99 -0.51
CA GLU A 53 -1.36 -4.34 0.78
C GLU A 53 -0.85 -5.35 1.81
N MET A 54 -1.55 -6.48 1.98
CA MET A 54 -1.14 -7.57 2.86
C MET A 54 0.26 -8.10 2.51
N TYR A 55 0.54 -8.33 1.22
CA TYR A 55 1.86 -8.77 0.76
C TYR A 55 2.96 -7.80 1.17
N TRP A 56 2.75 -6.49 0.98
CA TRP A 56 3.76 -5.49 1.31
C TRP A 56 3.92 -5.29 2.81
N ILE A 57 2.84 -5.28 3.60
CA ILE A 57 2.92 -5.22 5.08
C ILE A 57 3.79 -6.38 5.60
N SER A 58 3.54 -7.59 5.10
CA SER A 58 4.30 -8.79 5.49
C SER A 58 5.76 -8.71 5.01
N LYS A 59 5.98 -8.38 3.72
CA LYS A 59 7.32 -8.40 3.11
C LYS A 59 8.30 -7.42 3.73
N ILE A 60 7.86 -6.21 4.09
CA ILE A 60 8.74 -5.19 4.69
C ILE A 60 8.51 -5.02 6.19
N ASN A 61 7.71 -5.90 6.80
CA ASN A 61 7.45 -5.98 8.24
C ASN A 61 7.04 -4.63 8.86
N THR A 62 5.98 -4.02 8.35
CA THR A 62 5.48 -2.72 8.86
C THR A 62 4.56 -2.83 10.06
N VAL A 63 4.41 -4.01 10.66
CA VAL A 63 3.56 -4.19 11.84
C VAL A 63 4.23 -3.61 13.08
N THR A 64 3.46 -3.01 13.98
CA THR A 64 3.94 -2.56 15.29
C THR A 64 4.58 -3.74 16.06
N PRO A 65 5.70 -3.52 16.79
CA PRO A 65 6.33 -2.23 17.08
C PRO A 65 7.33 -1.73 16.01
N LYS A 66 7.62 -2.51 14.95
CA LYS A 66 8.66 -2.18 13.96
C LYS A 66 8.19 -1.16 12.91
N GLY A 67 6.90 -1.12 12.62
CA GLY A 67 6.29 -0.14 11.72
C GLY A 67 5.02 0.50 12.29
N LEU A 68 4.22 1.08 11.40
CA LEU A 68 3.03 1.88 11.74
C LEU A 68 1.69 1.16 11.46
N ASN A 69 1.72 -0.05 10.90
CA ASN A 69 0.49 -0.84 10.72
C ASN A 69 0.17 -1.59 12.03
N GLU A 70 -1.07 -1.51 12.50
CA GLU A 70 -1.50 -2.21 13.73
C GLU A 70 -1.57 -3.73 13.55
N SER A 71 -2.03 -4.17 12.38
CA SER A 71 -2.16 -5.59 12.03
C SER A 71 -2.21 -5.77 10.50
N TRP A 72 -2.20 -7.03 10.06
CA TRP A 72 -2.51 -7.43 8.69
C TRP A 72 -3.45 -8.64 8.72
N SER A 73 -4.18 -8.87 7.62
CA SER A 73 -5.17 -9.94 7.54
C SER A 73 -5.11 -10.70 6.21
N VAL A 74 -5.24 -12.02 6.28
CA VAL A 74 -5.35 -12.93 5.12
C VAL A 74 -6.77 -13.12 4.61
N LYS A 75 -7.76 -12.41 5.19
CA LYS A 75 -9.18 -12.52 4.77
C LYS A 75 -9.40 -12.24 3.28
N CYS A 76 -8.47 -11.54 2.62
CA CYS A 76 -8.50 -11.31 1.18
C CYS A 76 -8.16 -12.54 0.31
N PHE A 77 -8.00 -13.73 0.91
CA PHE A 77 -7.80 -15.01 0.22
C PHE A 77 -8.87 -16.06 0.56
N LEU A 78 -9.86 -15.71 1.39
CA LEU A 78 -10.99 -16.56 1.81
C LEU A 78 -12.27 -16.07 1.14
#